data_AF-A0A6M0R6V8-F1
#
_entry.id   AF-A0A6M0R6V8-F1
#
_cell.length_a   1.000
_cell.length_b   1.000
_cell.length_c   1.000
_cell.angle_alpha   90.00
_cell.angle_beta   90.00
_cell.angle_gamma   90.00
#
_symmetry.space_group_name_H-M   'P 1'
#
loop_
_entity.id
_entity.type
_entity.pdbx_description
1 polymer ?
#
loop_
_entity_poly.entity_id
_entity_poly.type
_entity_poly.pdbx_seq_one_letter_code
_entity_poly.pdbx_strand_id
1 'polypeptide(L)'
;MNDYIDVIKKTIQLSSTLKDGIEYIREGLIFKEYDEVEKVIEDTITAVVVIEKALNPVLLEIKGEKIKKSLEDLRKNLNSLEESFNAGNTDESFNIIQRKLFPMYNVLEDSLNRDLKKYTYC
;
A
#
# COMPACT_ATOMS: atom_id res chain seq x y z
N MET A 1 -4.13 4.43 23.37
CA MET A 1 -4.39 5.45 22.32
C MET A 1 -3.33 6.56 22.19
N ASN A 2 -3.01 7.35 23.23
CA ASN A 2 -1.98 8.41 23.11
C ASN A 2 -0.60 7.88 22.66
N ASP A 3 -0.23 6.67 23.11
CA ASP A 3 1.05 6.03 22.75
C ASP A 3 1.15 5.63 21.27
N TYR A 4 0.04 5.66 20.52
CA TYR A 4 -0.01 5.24 19.12
C TYR A 4 -0.20 6.40 18.14
N ILE A 5 -0.36 7.63 18.61
CA ILE A 5 -0.64 8.79 17.74
C ILE A 5 0.47 9.00 16.71
N ASP A 6 1.73 8.87 17.12
CA ASP A 6 2.88 9.01 16.23
C ASP A 6 2.95 7.87 15.20
N VAL A 7 2.58 6.65 15.60
CA VAL A 7 2.50 5.49 14.70
C VAL A 7 1.41 5.71 13.64
N ILE A 8 0.25 6.23 14.05
CA ILE A 8 -0.86 6.56 13.15
C ILE A 8 -0.44 7.67 12.18
N LYS A 9 0.17 8.76 12.66
CA LYS A 9 0.64 9.87 11.81
C LYS A 9 1.66 9.39 10.77
N LYS A 10 2.68 8.63 11.20
CA LYS A 10 3.69 8.07 10.29
C LYS A 10 3.08 7.10 9.29
N THR A 11 2.10 6.30 9.71
CA THR A 11 1.43 5.38 8.80
C THR A 11 0.63 6.10 7.72
N ILE A 12 -0.11 7.15 8.09
CA ILE A 12 -0.84 7.96 7.11
C ILE A 12 0.14 8.58 6.10
N GLN A 13 1.29 9.08 6.56
CA GLN A 13 2.34 9.58 5.66
C GLN A 13 2.94 8.47 4.77
N LEU A 14 3.26 7.31 5.34
CA LEU A 14 3.77 6.17 4.56
C LEU A 14 2.74 5.69 3.53
N SER A 15 1.44 5.78 3.84
CA SER A 15 0.40 5.42 2.89
C SER A 15 0.42 6.32 1.66
N SER A 16 0.62 7.63 1.79
CA SER A 16 0.79 8.48 0.60
C SER A 16 1.97 8.05 -0.28
N THR A 17 3.08 7.64 0.33
CA THR A 17 4.25 7.13 -0.42
C THR A 17 3.95 5.82 -1.16
N LEU A 18 3.01 4.99 -0.68
CA LEU A 18 2.57 3.80 -1.43
C LEU A 18 1.93 4.18 -2.76
N LYS A 19 1.16 5.26 -2.79
CA LYS A 19 0.54 5.74 -4.03
C LYS A 19 1.62 6.14 -5.03
N ASP A 20 2.59 6.92 -4.57
CA ASP A 20 3.71 7.38 -5.39
C ASP A 20 4.49 6.18 -5.96
N GLY A 21 4.72 5.14 -5.15
CA GLY A 21 5.33 3.89 -5.59
C GLY A 21 4.52 3.16 -6.67
N ILE A 22 3.21 3.02 -6.48
CA ILE A 22 2.31 2.41 -7.47
C ILE A 22 2.29 3.22 -8.79
N GLU A 23 2.31 4.56 -8.70
CA GLU A 23 2.38 5.45 -9.86
C GLU A 23 3.72 5.33 -10.60
N TYR A 24 4.83 5.29 -9.87
CA TYR A 24 6.16 5.09 -10.44
C TYR A 24 6.26 3.75 -11.18
N ILE A 25 5.78 2.66 -10.58
CA ILE A 25 5.78 1.34 -11.20
C ILE A 25 5.00 1.38 -12.51
N ARG A 26 3.81 2.00 -12.52
CA ARG A 26 3.01 2.16 -13.73
C ARG A 26 3.81 2.89 -14.82
N GLU A 27 4.43 4.00 -14.49
CA GLU A 27 5.17 4.82 -15.45
C GLU A 27 6.41 4.10 -15.97
N GLY A 28 7.18 3.45 -15.11
CA GLY A 28 8.33 2.65 -15.52
C GLY A 28 7.96 1.48 -16.43
N LEU A 29 6.76 0.88 -16.29
CA LEU A 29 6.25 -0.09 -17.27
C LEU A 29 5.95 0.54 -18.64
N ILE A 30 5.52 1.80 -18.70
CA ILE A 30 5.27 2.54 -19.96
C ILE A 30 6.61 2.86 -20.63
N PHE A 31 7.58 3.33 -19.85
CA PHE A 31 8.88 3.79 -20.31
C PHE A 31 9.93 2.67 -20.45
N LYS A 32 9.59 1.44 -20.02
CA LYS A 32 10.44 0.23 -20.07
C LYS A 32 11.70 0.32 -19.19
N GLU A 33 11.58 0.97 -18.04
CA GLU A 33 12.66 1.15 -17.05
C GLU A 33 12.67 -0.01 -16.03
N TYR A 34 12.84 -1.24 -16.52
CA TYR A 34 12.51 -2.46 -15.78
C TYR A 34 13.34 -2.67 -14.50
N ASP A 35 14.65 -2.40 -14.52
CA ASP A 35 15.51 -2.61 -13.34
C ASP A 35 15.10 -1.71 -12.15
N GLU A 36 14.67 -0.49 -12.45
CA GLU A 36 14.20 0.44 -11.42
C GLU A 36 12.79 0.07 -10.94
N VAL A 37 11.94 -0.42 -11.85
CA VAL A 37 10.59 -0.89 -11.52
C VAL A 37 10.62 -2.08 -10.56
N GLU A 38 11.48 -3.07 -10.79
CA GLU A 38 11.59 -4.24 -9.92
C GLU A 38 11.86 -3.83 -8.47
N LYS A 39 12.86 -2.96 -8.28
CA LYS A 39 13.21 -2.44 -6.95
C LYS A 39 12.06 -1.68 -6.31
N VAL A 40 11.35 -0.84 -7.06
CA VAL A 40 10.22 -0.08 -6.51
C VAL A 40 9.04 -1.00 -6.16
N ILE A 41 8.83 -2.11 -6.88
CA ILE A 41 7.86 -3.15 -6.49
C ILE A 41 8.23 -3.74 -5.13
N GLU A 42 9.48 -4.17 -4.94
CA GLU A 42 9.97 -4.74 -3.67
C GLU A 42 9.87 -3.75 -2.50
N ASP A 43 10.27 -2.49 -2.72
CA ASP A 43 10.18 -1.42 -1.73
C ASP A 43 8.72 -1.13 -1.36
N THR A 44 7.80 -1.16 -2.33
CA THR A 44 6.37 -0.97 -2.09
C THR A 44 5.77 -2.12 -1.29
N ILE A 45 6.11 -3.38 -1.60
CA ILE A 45 5.70 -4.56 -0.82
C ILE A 45 6.20 -4.42 0.64
N THR A 46 7.46 -4.06 0.80
CA THR A 46 8.08 -3.88 2.12
C THR A 46 7.38 -2.78 2.92
N ALA A 47 7.05 -1.65 2.29
CA ALA A 47 6.34 -0.56 2.94
C ALA A 47 4.96 -1.01 3.46
N VAL A 48 4.21 -1.81 2.69
CA VAL A 48 2.92 -2.37 3.15
C VAL A 48 3.10 -3.28 4.37
N VAL A 49 4.12 -4.16 4.36
CA VAL A 49 4.42 -5.04 5.50
C VAL A 49 4.80 -4.24 6.74
N VAL A 50 5.55 -3.16 6.59
CA VAL A 50 5.90 -2.25 7.70
C VAL A 50 4.66 -1.58 8.26
N ILE A 51 3.77 -1.08 7.40
CA ILE A 51 2.49 -0.48 7.81
C ILE A 51 1.62 -1.49 8.55
N GLU A 52 1.47 -2.71 8.03
CA GLU A 52 0.69 -3.78 8.66
C GLU A 52 1.19 -4.05 10.09
N LYS A 53 2.50 -4.22 10.26
CA LYS A 53 3.12 -4.48 11.57
C LYS A 53 2.93 -3.32 12.52
N ALA A 54 3.15 -2.09 12.04
CA ALA A 54 3.05 -0.88 12.83
C ALA A 54 1.60 -0.62 13.31
N LEU A 55 0.61 -0.84 12.44
CA LEU A 55 -0.79 -0.62 12.78
C LEU A 55 -1.44 -1.77 13.53
N ASN A 56 -0.92 -3.00 13.46
CA ASN A 56 -1.54 -4.15 14.10
C ASN A 56 -2.01 -3.91 15.57
N PRO A 57 -1.19 -3.35 16.48
CA PRO A 57 -1.67 -3.06 17.84
C PRO A 57 -2.83 -2.05 17.88
N VAL A 58 -2.79 -1.02 17.02
CA VAL A 58 -3.86 -0.02 16.90
C VAL A 58 -5.15 -0.65 16.38
N LEU A 59 -5.04 -1.47 15.33
CA LEU A 59 -6.18 -2.13 14.70
C LEU A 59 -6.86 -3.13 15.64
N LEU A 60 -6.11 -3.78 16.53
CA LEU A 60 -6.67 -4.63 17.58
C LEU A 60 -7.48 -3.81 18.60
N GLU A 61 -7.00 -2.62 18.99
CA GLU A 61 -7.69 -1.75 19.96
C GLU A 61 -8.99 -1.16 19.39
N ILE A 62 -8.99 -0.77 18.10
CA ILE A 62 -10.15 -0.10 17.48
C ILE A 62 -11.09 -1.04 16.71
N LYS A 63 -10.80 -2.35 16.67
CA LYS A 63 -11.50 -3.32 15.79
C LYS A 63 -11.46 -2.85 14.33
N GLY A 64 -10.25 -2.68 13.83
CA GLY A 64 -9.96 -2.15 12.50
C GLY A 64 -9.85 -3.24 11.43
N GLU A 65 -10.69 -4.27 11.45
CA GLU A 65 -10.59 -5.42 10.55
C GLU A 65 -10.65 -5.02 9.07
N LYS A 66 -11.38 -3.94 8.75
CA LYS A 66 -11.46 -3.41 7.39
C LYS A 66 -10.10 -2.89 6.89
N ILE A 67 -9.40 -2.09 7.71
CA ILE A 67 -8.06 -1.58 7.36
C ILE A 67 -7.07 -2.75 7.25
N LYS A 68 -7.12 -3.68 8.20
CA LYS A 68 -6.27 -4.88 8.18
C LYS A 68 -6.45 -5.66 6.88
N LYS A 69 -7.69 -5.94 6.50
CA LYS A 69 -8.01 -6.64 5.26
C LYS A 69 -7.53 -5.85 4.03
N SER A 70 -7.73 -4.54 4.00
CA SER A 70 -7.27 -3.69 2.89
C SER A 70 -5.74 -3.76 2.71
N LEU A 71 -4.97 -3.76 3.79
CA LEU A 71 -3.51 -3.91 3.72
C LEU A 71 -3.11 -5.31 3.23
N GLU A 72 -3.74 -6.37 3.75
CA GLU A 72 -3.48 -7.74 3.33
C GLU A 72 -3.80 -7.96 1.84
N ASP A 73 -4.91 -7.42 1.37
CA ASP A 73 -5.33 -7.49 -0.04
C ASP A 73 -4.39 -6.67 -0.93
N LEU A 74 -3.93 -5.49 -0.49
CA LEU A 74 -2.94 -4.68 -1.20
C LEU A 74 -1.62 -5.45 -1.37
N ARG A 75 -1.11 -6.04 -0.28
CA ARG A 75 0.12 -6.85 -0.30
C ARG A 75 0.03 -8.04 -1.25
N LYS A 76 -1.09 -8.79 -1.21
CA LYS A 76 -1.30 -9.92 -2.12
C LYS A 76 -1.26 -9.50 -3.59
N ASN A 77 -1.88 -8.37 -3.93
CA ASN A 77 -1.89 -7.88 -5.30
C ASN A 77 -0.54 -7.30 -5.74
N LEU A 78 0.25 -6.74 -4.82
CA LEU A 78 1.63 -6.35 -5.11
C LEU A 78 2.52 -7.58 -5.37
N ASN A 79 2.36 -8.67 -4.62
CA ASN A 79 3.05 -9.93 -4.92
C ASN A 79 2.63 -10.49 -6.29
N SER A 80 1.33 -10.45 -6.63
CA SER A 80 0.89 -10.85 -7.98
C SER A 80 1.43 -9.93 -9.08
N LEU A 81 1.64 -8.65 -8.79
CA LEU A 81 2.30 -7.72 -9.71
C LEU A 81 3.76 -8.11 -9.91
N GLU A 82 4.50 -8.38 -8.85
CA GLU A 82 5.89 -8.87 -8.89
C GLU A 82 6.01 -10.16 -9.72
N GLU A 83 5.14 -11.15 -9.46
CA GLU A 83 5.10 -12.40 -10.24
C GLU A 83 4.85 -12.15 -11.72
N SER A 84 3.87 -11.31 -12.05
CA SER A 84 3.52 -10.95 -13.43
C SER A 84 4.66 -10.18 -14.13
N PHE A 85 5.30 -9.27 -13.41
CA PHE A 85 6.44 -8.48 -13.87
C PHE A 85 7.63 -9.38 -14.20
N ASN A 86 8.00 -10.25 -13.27
CA ASN A 86 9.12 -11.20 -13.42
C ASN A 86 8.88 -12.23 -14.53
N ALA A 87 7.61 -12.54 -14.82
CA ALA A 87 7.23 -13.36 -15.97
C ALA A 87 7.29 -12.61 -17.33
N GLY A 88 7.62 -11.31 -17.32
CA GLY A 88 7.61 -10.45 -18.51
C GLY A 88 6.21 -10.08 -19.01
N ASN A 89 5.16 -10.39 -18.22
CA ASN A 89 3.78 -10.12 -18.61
C ASN A 89 3.40 -8.68 -18.27
N THR A 90 3.82 -7.76 -19.14
CA THR A 90 3.62 -6.31 -18.94
C THR A 90 2.12 -5.94 -18.96
N ASP A 91 1.31 -6.56 -19.82
CA ASP A 91 -0.13 -6.27 -19.92
C ASP A 91 -0.88 -6.65 -18.64
N GLU A 92 -0.59 -7.83 -18.08
CA GLU A 92 -1.19 -8.23 -16.80
C GLU A 92 -0.70 -7.35 -15.65
N SER A 93 0.58 -6.97 -15.66
CA SER A 93 1.15 -6.03 -14.68
C SER A 93 0.39 -4.70 -14.68
N PHE A 94 0.12 -4.14 -15.87
CA PHE A 94 -0.72 -2.95 -16.02
C PHE A 94 -2.16 -3.16 -15.52
N ASN A 95 -2.76 -4.31 -15.85
CA ASN A 95 -4.13 -4.62 -15.42
C ASN A 95 -4.23 -4.73 -13.89
N ILE A 96 -3.25 -5.36 -13.23
CA ILE A 96 -3.17 -5.44 -11.77
C ILE A 96 -3.10 -4.03 -11.17
N ILE A 97 -2.23 -3.17 -11.70
CA ILE A 97 -2.09 -1.79 -11.21
C ILE A 97 -3.41 -1.01 -11.35
N GLN A 98 -3.97 -0.99 -12.56
CA GLN A 98 -5.14 -0.16 -12.89
C GLN A 98 -6.44 -0.66 -12.24
N ARG A 99 -6.67 -1.97 -12.27
CA ARG A 99 -7.95 -2.56 -11.85
C ARG A 99 -7.97 -3.06 -10.42
N LYS A 100 -6.81 -3.25 -9.80
CA LYS A 100 -6.69 -3.78 -8.44
C LYS A 100 -6.00 -2.78 -7.51
N LEU A 101 -4.73 -2.43 -7.78
CA LEU A 101 -3.94 -1.64 -6.83
C LEU A 101 -4.46 -0.23 -6.61
N PHE A 102 -4.74 0.56 -7.67
CA PHE A 102 -5.27 1.91 -7.49
C PHE A 102 -6.64 1.93 -6.77
N PRO A 103 -7.64 1.12 -7.17
CA PRO A 103 -8.89 1.04 -6.42
C PRO A 103 -8.71 0.63 -4.95
N MET A 104 -7.84 -0.36 -4.68
CA MET A 104 -7.57 -0.82 -3.32
C MET A 104 -6.86 0.23 -2.47
N TYR A 105 -5.90 0.94 -3.06
CA TYR A 105 -5.22 2.06 -2.41
C TYR A 105 -6.23 3.14 -1.99
N ASN A 106 -7.13 3.55 -2.90
CA ASN A 106 -8.14 4.56 -2.58
C ASN A 106 -9.03 4.12 -1.41
N VAL A 107 -9.44 2.84 -1.38
CA VAL A 107 -10.24 2.29 -0.26
C VAL A 107 -9.45 2.28 1.05
N LEU A 108 -8.15 1.98 1.00
CA LEU A 108 -7.26 2.03 2.15
C LEU A 108 -7.12 3.46 2.66
N GLU A 109 -6.81 4.41 1.78
CA GLU A 109 -6.66 5.83 2.09
C GLU A 109 -7.93 6.41 2.73
N ASP A 110 -9.10 6.10 2.18
CA ASP A 110 -10.39 6.50 2.75
C ASP A 110 -10.61 5.89 4.14
N SER A 111 -10.22 4.63 4.33
CA SER A 111 -10.36 3.96 5.63
C SER A 111 -9.39 4.52 6.67
N LEU A 112 -8.13 4.77 6.31
CA LEU A 112 -7.17 5.41 7.20
C LEU A 112 -7.63 6.83 7.58
N ASN A 113 -8.11 7.62 6.61
CA ASN A 113 -8.60 8.98 6.87
C ASN A 113 -9.87 8.99 7.73
N ARG A 114 -10.84 8.10 7.47
CA ARG A 114 -12.09 8.06 8.24
C ARG A 114 -11.89 7.52 9.65
N ASP A 115 -11.13 6.43 9.77
CA ASP A 115 -11.12 5.62 10.99
C ASP A 115 -9.95 6.00 11.91
N LEU A 116 -8.82 6.49 11.36
CA LEU A 116 -7.63 6.81 12.16
C LEU A 116 -7.34 8.31 12.31
N LYS A 117 -7.69 9.16 11.34
CA LYS A 117 -7.36 10.60 11.36
C LYS A 117 -7.94 11.33 12.57
N LYS A 118 -9.08 10.88 13.10
CA LYS A 118 -9.67 11.44 14.33
C LYS A 118 -8.75 11.34 15.56
N TYR A 119 -7.76 10.44 15.53
CA TYR A 119 -6.78 10.28 16.61
C TYR A 119 -5.50 11.11 16.39
N THR A 120 -5.37 11.83 15.27
CA THR A 120 -4.17 12.64 14.95
C THR A 120 -4.34 14.12 15.26
N TYR A 121 -5.56 14.59 15.53
CA TYR A 121 -5.86 15.91 16.04
C TYR A 121 -5.75 15.89 17.58
N CYS A 122 -4.63 16.38 18.09
CA CYS A 122 -4.48 16.83 19.48
C CYS A 122 -4.35 18.34 19.47
#